data_AF-C9YFI3-F1
#
_entry.id   AF-C9YFI3-F1
#
_cell.length_a   1.000
_cell.length_b   1.000
_cell.length_c   1.000
_cell.angle_alpha   90.00
_cell.angle_beta   90.00
_cell.angle_gamma   90.00
#
_symmetry.space_group_name_H-M   'P 1'
#
loop_
_entity.id
_entity.type
_entity.pdbx_description
1 polymer ?
#
loop_
_entity_poly.entity_id
_entity_poly.type
_entity_poly.pdbx_seq_one_letter_code
_entity_poly.pdbx_strand_id
1 'polypeptide(L)'
;MPSKTRKAAAAQALPTIPKELIDQFVNGPMSAEAVNAASMAFKKALIARALGAELTHHLGYAPGANKPTDASNHRNGATGKTVLTEDGPLRIEVPRDRAGSFEPLLIPKHERRFTGFDDKIVAMA
;
A
#
# COMPACT_ATOMS: atom_id res chain seq x y z
N MET A 1 -16.27 16.68 -38.75
CA MET A 1 -16.35 15.82 -37.55
C MET A 1 -15.57 16.47 -36.42
N PRO A 2 -16.17 16.75 -35.25
CA PRO A 2 -15.46 17.42 -34.18
C PRO A 2 -14.49 16.44 -33.51
N SER A 3 -13.21 16.76 -33.59
CA SER A 3 -12.10 16.06 -32.93
C SER A 3 -12.26 16.18 -31.41
N LYS A 4 -12.43 15.05 -30.72
CA LYS A 4 -12.31 15.00 -29.26
C LYS A 4 -10.84 15.17 -28.90
N THR A 5 -10.47 16.36 -28.47
CA THR A 5 -9.17 16.63 -27.84
C THR A 5 -9.00 15.71 -26.63
N ARG A 6 -8.06 14.75 -26.71
CA ARG A 6 -7.63 13.95 -25.57
C ARG A 6 -6.99 14.89 -24.55
N LYS A 7 -7.60 14.99 -23.37
CA LYS A 7 -7.04 15.72 -22.23
C LYS A 7 -5.80 14.97 -21.77
N ALA A 8 -4.61 15.55 -21.95
CA ALA A 8 -3.38 14.97 -21.43
C ALA A 8 -3.50 14.87 -19.90
N ALA A 9 -3.31 13.66 -19.35
CA ALA A 9 -3.28 13.47 -17.91
C ALA A 9 -2.06 14.23 -17.36
N ALA A 10 -2.29 15.15 -16.44
CA ALA A 10 -1.22 15.89 -15.78
C ALA A 10 -0.28 14.90 -15.09
N ALA A 11 1.02 14.98 -15.38
CA ALA A 11 2.04 14.29 -14.61
C ALA A 11 1.92 14.75 -13.15
N GLN A 12 1.40 13.89 -12.29
CA GLN A 12 1.26 14.19 -10.87
C GLN A 12 2.67 14.40 -10.31
N ALA A 13 2.89 15.55 -9.66
CA ALA A 13 4.16 15.84 -9.02
C ALA A 13 4.46 14.76 -7.98
N LEU A 14 5.62 14.11 -8.11
CA LEU A 14 6.05 13.12 -7.13
C LEU A 14 6.16 13.80 -5.76
N PRO A 15 5.71 13.15 -4.67
CA PRO A 15 5.89 13.70 -3.34
C PRO A 15 7.38 13.91 -3.05
N THR A 16 7.73 15.05 -2.47
CA THR A 16 9.11 15.34 -2.08
C THR A 16 9.52 14.43 -0.93
N ILE A 17 10.53 13.59 -1.14
CA ILE A 17 11.08 12.71 -0.10
C ILE A 17 12.25 13.43 0.57
N PRO A 18 12.22 13.64 1.90
CA PRO A 18 13.34 14.21 2.65
C PRO A 18 14.64 13.40 2.48
N LYS A 19 15.77 14.09 2.39
CA LYS A 19 17.10 13.45 2.24
C LYS A 19 17.41 12.50 3.38
N GLU A 20 17.03 12.87 4.60
CA GLU A 20 17.21 12.05 5.80
C GLU A 20 16.56 10.67 5.69
N LEU A 21 15.43 10.55 4.97
CA LEU A 21 14.80 9.24 4.73
C LEU A 21 15.62 8.44 3.72
N ILE A 22 16.13 9.07 2.65
CA ILE A 22 16.98 8.38 1.67
C ILE A 22 18.26 7.88 2.31
N ASP A 23 18.87 8.67 3.19
CA ASP A 23 20.09 8.30 3.91
C ASP A 23 19.89 7.08 4.83
N GLN A 24 18.66 6.83 5.31
CA GLN A 24 18.33 5.61 6.07
C GLN A 24 18.19 4.37 5.17
N PHE A 25 17.82 4.55 3.90
CA PHE A 25 17.67 3.46 2.93
C PHE A 25 18.98 3.13 2.19
N VAL A 26 19.91 4.08 2.09
CA VAL A 26 21.15 3.96 1.30
C VAL A 26 22.39 3.89 2.20
N ASN A 27 22.83 2.68 2.54
CA ASN A 27 24.04 2.45 3.34
C ASN A 27 25.28 2.24 2.46
N GLY A 28 25.63 3.22 1.62
CA GLY A 28 26.78 3.16 0.71
C GLY A 28 26.41 2.82 -0.75
N PRO A 29 27.38 2.41 -1.59
CA PRO A 29 27.13 2.11 -3.00
C PRO A 29 26.15 0.95 -3.14
N MET A 30 25.05 1.17 -3.86
CA MET A 30 24.03 0.16 -4.13
C MET A 30 24.04 -0.23 -5.62
N SER A 31 23.88 -1.52 -5.89
CA SER A 31 23.59 -2.00 -7.24
C SER A 31 22.15 -1.70 -7.63
N ALA A 32 21.83 -1.74 -8.94
CA ALA A 32 20.45 -1.61 -9.42
C ALA A 32 19.51 -2.65 -8.80
N GLU A 33 20.00 -3.88 -8.61
CA GLU A 33 19.25 -4.97 -7.95
C GLU A 33 18.94 -4.63 -6.49
N ALA A 34 19.90 -4.08 -5.75
CA ALA A 34 19.71 -3.68 -4.36
C ALA A 34 18.69 -2.54 -4.24
N VAL A 35 18.70 -1.58 -5.17
CA VAL A 35 17.72 -0.47 -5.22
C VAL A 35 16.30 -1.01 -5.47
N ASN A 36 16.14 -1.96 -6.39
CA ASN A 36 14.85 -2.59 -6.66
C ASN A 36 14.33 -3.39 -5.46
N ALA A 37 15.21 -4.15 -4.79
CA ALA A 37 14.86 -4.90 -3.59
C ALA A 37 14.42 -3.97 -2.44
N ALA A 38 15.15 -2.87 -2.23
CA ALA A 38 14.78 -1.86 -1.23
C ALA A 38 13.43 -1.20 -1.55
N SER A 39 13.20 -0.86 -2.82
CA SER A 39 11.93 -0.29 -3.28
C SER A 39 10.75 -1.24 -3.05
N MET A 40 10.92 -2.53 -3.33
CA MET A 40 9.91 -3.56 -3.07
C MET A 40 9.63 -3.76 -1.57
N ALA A 41 10.68 -3.74 -0.75
CA ALA A 41 10.54 -3.82 0.70
C ALA A 41 9.79 -2.59 1.27
N PHE A 42 10.12 -1.40 0.78
CA PHE A 42 9.42 -0.16 1.13
C PHE A 42 7.95 -0.21 0.70
N LYS A 43 7.68 -0.61 -0.55
CA LYS A 43 6.33 -0.78 -1.10
C LYS A 43 5.49 -1.71 -0.21
N LYS A 44 6.05 -2.87 0.18
CA LYS A 44 5.42 -3.80 1.11
C LYS A 44 5.10 -3.15 2.46
N ALA A 45 6.07 -2.47 3.06
CA ALA A 45 5.90 -1.84 4.37
C ALA A 45 4.84 -0.73 4.33
N LEU A 46 4.84 0.09 3.27
CA LEU A 46 3.90 1.18 3.07
C LEU A 46 2.45 0.66 2.95
N ILE A 47 2.23 -0.37 2.11
CA ILE A 47 0.91 -1.00 1.95
C ILE A 47 0.41 -1.59 3.27
N ALA A 48 1.26 -2.35 3.97
CA ALA A 48 0.89 -2.95 5.25
C ALA A 48 0.53 -1.87 6.31
N ARG A 49 1.28 -0.76 6.33
CA ARG A 49 1.02 0.35 7.24
C ARG A 49 -0.29 1.06 6.92
N ALA A 50 -0.58 1.28 5.64
CA ALA A 50 -1.83 1.89 5.18
C ALA A 50 -3.05 1.03 5.55
N LEU A 51 -3.01 -0.29 5.27
CA LEU A 51 -4.06 -1.22 5.69
C LEU A 51 -4.22 -1.26 7.22
N GLY A 52 -3.12 -1.14 7.97
CA GLY A 52 -3.16 -1.01 9.42
C GLY A 52 -3.86 0.27 9.90
N ALA A 53 -3.70 1.37 9.18
CA ALA A 53 -4.39 2.64 9.43
C ALA A 53 -5.90 2.52 9.12
N GLU A 54 -6.28 1.86 8.02
CA GLU A 54 -7.68 1.55 7.73
C GLU A 54 -8.33 0.73 8.85
N LEU A 55 -7.67 -0.32 9.34
CA LEU A 55 -8.19 -1.11 10.47
C LEU A 55 -8.27 -0.28 11.76
N THR A 56 -7.37 0.68 11.93
CA THR A 56 -7.43 1.63 13.07
C THR A 56 -8.67 2.49 13.00
N HIS A 57 -8.96 3.02 11.82
CA HIS A 57 -10.17 3.79 11.57
C HIS A 57 -11.43 2.93 11.77
N HIS A 58 -11.45 1.70 11.24
CA HIS A 58 -12.56 0.75 11.40
C HIS A 58 -12.87 0.41 12.86
N LEU A 59 -11.84 0.20 13.68
CA LEU A 59 -12.02 -0.17 15.09
C LEU A 59 -12.17 1.04 16.02
N GLY A 60 -11.77 2.24 15.58
CA GLY A 60 -11.81 3.46 16.38
C GLY A 60 -10.69 3.59 17.42
N TYR A 61 -9.68 2.71 17.41
CA TYR A 61 -8.55 2.80 18.34
C TYR A 61 -7.24 2.22 17.79
N ALA A 62 -6.12 2.79 18.27
CA ALA A 62 -4.78 2.47 17.83
C ALA A 62 -4.34 1.04 18.24
N PRO A 63 -3.41 0.41 17.50
CA PRO A 63 -2.76 -0.82 17.95
C PRO A 63 -2.10 -0.61 19.32
N GLY A 64 -2.34 -1.53 20.27
CA GLY A 64 -1.77 -1.46 21.62
C GLY A 64 -2.44 -0.48 22.58
N ALA A 65 -3.39 0.34 22.11
CA ALA A 65 -4.21 1.15 23.00
C ALA A 65 -5.26 0.30 23.72
N ASN A 66 -5.71 0.79 24.88
CA ASN A 66 -6.82 0.20 25.61
C ASN A 66 -8.06 0.15 24.72
N LYS A 67 -8.66 -1.03 24.64
CA LYS A 67 -9.90 -1.25 23.90
C LYS A 67 -11.03 -0.50 24.62
N PRO A 68 -11.89 0.25 23.90
CA PRO A 68 -13.08 0.84 24.49
C PRO A 68 -13.97 -0.23 25.13
N THR A 69 -14.57 0.06 26.29
CA THR A 69 -15.41 -0.89 27.06
C THR A 69 -16.56 -1.45 26.24
N ASP A 70 -17.11 -0.62 25.35
CA ASP A 70 -18.32 -0.93 24.58
C ASP A 70 -17.97 -1.58 23.22
N ALA A 71 -16.69 -1.68 22.88
CA ALA A 71 -16.28 -2.32 21.64
C ALA A 71 -16.45 -3.85 21.77
N SER A 72 -17.25 -4.47 20.90
CA SER A 72 -17.33 -5.93 20.81
C SER A 72 -16.17 -6.49 19.97
N ASN A 73 -15.76 -5.76 18.93
CA ASN A 73 -14.74 -6.15 17.98
C ASN A 73 -13.32 -5.76 18.41
N HIS A 74 -12.30 -6.42 17.86
CA HIS A 74 -10.90 -6.13 18.14
C HIS A 74 -9.98 -6.65 17.03
N ARG A 75 -8.71 -6.22 17.03
CA ARG A 75 -7.69 -6.74 16.12
C ARG A 75 -7.39 -8.21 16.40
N ASN A 76 -7.24 -9.01 15.35
CA ASN A 76 -6.99 -10.44 15.44
C ASN A 76 -5.82 -10.86 14.54
N GLY A 77 -4.68 -10.20 14.73
CA GLY A 77 -3.46 -10.44 13.96
C GLY A 77 -3.54 -9.96 12.51
N ALA A 78 -2.74 -10.61 11.65
CA ALA A 78 -2.70 -10.37 10.22
C ALA A 78 -2.71 -11.69 9.46
N THR A 79 -3.06 -11.64 8.18
CA THR A 79 -3.03 -12.77 7.27
C THR A 79 -2.26 -12.34 6.04
N GLY A 80 -1.23 -13.12 5.68
CA GLY A 80 -0.47 -12.76 4.51
C GLY A 80 -1.28 -12.97 3.23
N LYS A 81 -1.15 -12.03 2.31
CA LYS A 81 -1.76 -12.02 0.98
C LYS A 81 -0.68 -11.75 -0.06
N THR A 82 -0.66 -12.51 -1.14
CA THR A 82 0.24 -12.23 -2.28
C THR A 82 -0.54 -11.45 -3.32
N VAL A 83 -0.12 -10.22 -3.53
CA VAL A 83 -0.73 -9.23 -4.41
C VAL A 83 0.16 -9.04 -5.63
N LEU A 84 -0.44 -8.97 -6.80
CA LEU A 84 0.23 -8.80 -8.07
C LEU A 84 0.39 -7.30 -8.32
N THR A 85 1.65 -6.88 -8.41
CA THR A 85 2.07 -5.53 -8.84
C THR A 85 2.73 -5.63 -10.22
N GLU A 86 3.02 -4.51 -10.86
CA GLU A 86 3.72 -4.50 -12.15
C GLU A 86 5.15 -5.05 -12.02
N ASP A 87 5.83 -4.75 -10.92
CA ASP A 87 7.15 -5.28 -10.58
C ASP A 87 7.12 -6.77 -10.17
N GLY A 88 5.94 -7.39 -10.15
CA GLY A 88 5.73 -8.80 -9.83
C GLY A 88 4.95 -9.06 -8.54
N PRO A 89 4.92 -10.32 -8.06
CA PRO A 89 4.18 -10.70 -6.86
C PRO A 89 4.80 -10.14 -5.58
N LEU A 90 3.99 -9.45 -4.78
CA LEU A 90 4.37 -8.87 -3.50
C LEU A 90 3.60 -9.55 -2.36
N ARG A 91 4.33 -10.20 -1.44
CA ARG A 91 3.75 -10.79 -0.24
C ARG A 91 3.62 -9.74 0.87
N ILE A 92 2.40 -9.37 1.21
CA ILE A 92 2.06 -8.39 2.27
C ILE A 92 1.33 -9.06 3.42
N GLU A 93 1.37 -8.45 4.60
CA GLU A 93 0.54 -8.85 5.75
C GLU A 93 -0.70 -7.95 5.81
N VAL A 94 -1.90 -8.55 5.72
CA VAL A 94 -3.18 -7.84 5.76
C VAL A 94 -3.77 -7.96 7.16
N PRO A 95 -3.97 -6.86 7.88
CA PRO A 95 -4.52 -6.91 9.23
C PRO A 95 -6.01 -7.27 9.18
N ARG A 96 -6.51 -7.91 10.25
CA ARG A 96 -7.90 -8.36 10.33
C ARG A 96 -8.50 -8.07 11.70
N ASP A 97 -9.82 -7.94 11.73
CA ASP A 97 -10.61 -7.87 12.94
C ASP A 97 -11.11 -9.26 13.37
N ARG A 98 -11.59 -9.37 14.61
CA ARG A 98 -12.13 -10.62 15.16
C ARG A 98 -13.49 -10.96 14.55
N ALA A 99 -14.34 -9.95 14.34
CA ALA A 99 -15.68 -10.12 13.81
C ALA A 99 -15.70 -10.39 12.28
N GLY A 100 -14.60 -10.18 11.57
CA GLY A 100 -14.53 -10.34 10.11
C GLY A 100 -15.25 -9.25 9.31
N SER A 101 -15.66 -8.17 9.99
CA SER A 101 -16.43 -7.05 9.45
C SER A 101 -15.57 -6.01 8.73
N PHE A 102 -14.24 -6.06 8.88
CA PHE A 102 -13.34 -5.11 8.23
C PHE A 102 -13.29 -5.36 6.72
N GLU A 103 -13.60 -4.33 5.93
CA GLU A 103 -13.51 -4.30 4.47
C GLU A 103 -12.44 -3.28 4.05
N PRO A 104 -11.20 -3.72 3.73
CA PRO A 104 -10.14 -2.80 3.32
C PRO A 104 -10.47 -2.11 2.00
N LEU A 105 -10.13 -0.83 1.89
CA LEU A 105 -10.37 -0.03 0.67
C LEU A 105 -9.17 -0.10 -0.27
N LEU A 106 -7.95 -0.02 0.27
CA LEU A 106 -6.72 -0.04 -0.54
C LEU A 106 -6.56 -1.35 -1.34
N ILE A 107 -6.86 -2.49 -0.70
CA ILE A 107 -6.83 -3.80 -1.36
C ILE A 107 -8.05 -4.60 -0.90
N PRO A 108 -9.17 -4.55 -1.65
CA PRO A 108 -10.41 -5.21 -1.29
C PRO A 108 -10.26 -6.72 -1.01
N LYS A 109 -11.23 -7.28 -0.29
CA LYS A 109 -11.29 -8.73 -0.05
C LYS A 109 -11.27 -9.49 -1.37
N HIS A 110 -10.55 -10.60 -1.40
CA HIS A 110 -10.36 -11.47 -2.57
C HIS A 110 -9.63 -10.86 -3.77
N GLU A 111 -9.49 -9.53 -3.85
CA GLU A 111 -8.77 -8.88 -4.94
C GLU A 111 -7.26 -9.09 -4.81
N ARG A 112 -6.63 -9.65 -5.83
CA ARG A 112 -5.17 -9.93 -5.82
C ARG A 112 -4.37 -8.99 -6.69
N ARG A 113 -5.00 -8.07 -7.41
CA ARG A 113 -4.30 -7.10 -8.26
C ARG A 113 -4.27 -5.77 -7.52
N PHE A 114 -3.10 -5.14 -7.47
CA PHE A 114 -3.02 -3.79 -6.92
C PHE A 114 -3.01 -2.79 -8.08
N THR A 115 -4.19 -2.31 -8.42
CA THR A 115 -4.40 -1.30 -9.47
C THR A 115 -4.19 0.10 -8.88
N GLY A 116 -3.64 1.05 -9.64
CA GLY A 116 -3.47 2.43 -9.17
C GLY A 116 -2.18 2.75 -8.41
N PHE A 117 -1.32 1.77 -8.08
CA PHE A 117 -0.01 2.07 -7.45
C PHE A 117 1.03 2.52 -8.46
N ASP A 118 1.03 1.90 -9.63
CA ASP A 118 1.92 2.20 -10.76
C ASP A 118 1.07 2.32 -12.04
N ASP A 119 -0.03 3.09 -12.04
CA ASP A 119 -0.78 3.38 -13.28
C ASP A 119 0.08 4.30 -14.18
N LYS A 120 1.12 3.72 -14.79
CA LYS A 120 1.99 4.32 -15.79
C LYS A 120 1.89 3.48 -17.07
N ILE A 121 1.03 4.00 -17.96
CA ILE A 121 1.22 3.97 -19.41
C ILE A 121 0.82 2.65 -20.11
N VAL A 122 -0.47 2.54 -20.41
CA VAL A 122 -0.91 1.88 -21.66
C VAL A 122 -0.46 2.77 -22.83
N ALA A 123 0.76 2.55 -23.31
CA ALA A 123 1.24 3.01 -24.63
C ALA A 123 2.10 1.91 -25.26
N MET A 124 1.48 0.77 -25.56
CA MET A 124 1.93 -0.13 -26.61
C MET A 124 0.74 -0.43 -27.51
N ALA A 125 0.50 0.47 -28.46
CA ALA A 125 -0.28 0.27 -29.67
C ALA A 125 0.23 1.28 -30.72
#